data_AF-A0A9Q0F8B6-F1
#
_entry.id   AF-A0A9Q0F8B6-F1
#
_cell.length_a   1.000
_cell.length_b   1.000
_cell.length_c   1.000
_cell.angle_alpha   90.00
_cell.angle_beta   90.00
_cell.angle_gamma   90.00
#
_symmetry.space_group_name_H-M   'P 1'
#
loop_
_entity.id
_entity.type
_entity.pdbx_description
1 polymer ?
#
loop_
_entity_poly.entity_id
_entity_poly.type
_entity_poly.pdbx_seq_one_letter_code
_entity_poly.pdbx_strand_id
1 'polypeptide(L)' 'MITLLSSDGEEFVVEEAVALQSQTIKHMIEDGCANQSIPLPNVTGHTLSKVVEYCKKHTSCGQAQCT' A
#
# COMPACT_ATOMS: atom_id res chain seq x y z
N MET A 1 -2.44 7.93 6.90
CA MET A 1 -2.83 7.54 5.53
C MET A 1 -1.59 7.68 4.66
N ILE A 2 -1.35 6.71 3.78
CA ILE A 2 -0.19 6.67 2.88
C ILE A 2 -0.69 6.89 1.46
N THR A 3 -0.01 7.75 0.69
CA THR A 3 -0.28 7.95 -0.73
C THR A 3 0.66 7.07 -1.55
N LEU A 4 0.10 6.17 -2.36
CA LEU A 4 0.83 5.35 -3.31
C LEU A 4 0.67 5.97 -4.71
N LEU A 5 1.77 6.23 -5.40
CA LEU A 5 1.77 6.74 -6.76
C LEU A 5 2.07 5.60 -7.72
N SER A 6 1.18 5.32 -8.66
CA SER A 6 1.40 4.29 -9.68
C SER A 6 2.33 4.78 -10.79
N SER A 7 2.84 3.84 -11.59
CA SER A 7 3.67 4.13 -12.76
C SER A 7 2.96 5.01 -13.81
N ASP A 8 1.63 4.96 -13.85
CA ASP A 8 0.80 5.75 -14.78
C ASP A 8 0.53 7.17 -14.27
N GLY A 9 1.03 7.51 -13.06
CA GLY A 9 0.77 8.80 -12.42
C GLY A 9 -0.52 8.84 -11.59
N GLU A 10 -1.24 7.72 -11.44
CA GLU A 10 -2.43 7.65 -10.59
C GLU A 10 -2.06 7.55 -9.10
N GLU A 11 -2.71 8.34 -8.26
CA GLU A 11 -2.50 8.39 -6.80
C GLU A 11 -3.58 7.62 -6.04
N PHE A 12 -3.17 6.80 -5.08
CA PHE A 12 -4.04 5.99 -4.24
C PHE A 12 -3.77 6.27 -2.78
N VAL A 13 -4.76 6.85 -2.10
CA VAL A 13 -4.70 7.07 -0.65
C VAL A 13 -5.23 5.84 0.07
N VAL A 14 -4.37 5.22 0.86
CA VAL A 14 -4.69 4.02 1.65
C VAL A 14 -4.35 4.20 3.11
N GLU A 15 -4.92 3.37 3.96
CA GLU A 15 -4.54 3.34 5.37
C GLU A 15 -3.14 2.76 5.53
N GLU A 16 -2.41 3.25 6.53
CA GLU A 16 -1.07 2.76 6.83
C GLU A 16 -1.08 1.26 7.13
N ALA A 17 -2.07 0.76 7.89
CA ALA A 17 -2.23 -0.66 8.17
C ALA A 17 -2.40 -1.53 6.91
N VAL A 18 -3.08 -1.01 5.89
CA VAL A 18 -3.27 -1.68 4.58
C VAL A 18 -1.96 -1.65 3.80
N ALA A 19 -1.26 -0.52 3.80
CA ALA A 19 0.04 -0.35 3.15
C ALA A 19 1.14 -1.23 3.79
N LEU A 20 1.15 -1.36 5.12
CA LEU A 20 2.10 -2.17 5.89
C LEU A 20 1.94 -3.68 5.64
N GLN A 21 0.81 -4.15 5.07
CA GLN A 21 0.68 -5.54 4.64
C GLN A 21 1.65 -5.90 3.51
N SER A 22 2.06 -4.90 2.71
CA SER A 22 3.09 -5.09 1.70
C SER A 22 4.46 -4.80 2.30
N GLN A 23 5.30 -5.82 2.42
CA GLN A 23 6.67 -5.66 2.93
C GLN A 23 7.48 -4.64 2.10
N THR A 24 7.25 -4.59 0.79
CA THR A 24 7.89 -3.61 -0.10
C THR A 24 7.52 -2.18 0.29
N ILE A 25 6.24 -1.92 0.56
CA ILE A 25 5.75 -0.59 0.94
C ILE A 25 6.23 -0.26 2.36
N LYS A 26 6.20 -1.23 3.27
CA LYS A 26 6.74 -1.09 4.64
C LYS A 26 8.20 -0.64 4.62
N HIS A 27 9.07 -1.31 3.86
CA HIS A 27 10.47 -0.90 3.73
C HIS A 27 10.60 0.51 3.15
N MET A 28 9.77 0.89 2.18
CA MET A 28 9.79 2.25 1.61
C MET A 28 9.36 3.34 2.59
N ILE A 29 8.48 3.02 3.54
CA ILE A 29 8.07 3.92 4.63
C ILE A 29 9.21 4.04 5.66
N GLU A 30 9.80 2.92 6.07
CA GLU A 30 10.88 2.86 7.07
C GLU A 30 12.18 3.53 6.58
N ASP A 31 12.49 3.48 5.28
CA ASP A 31 13.67 4.12 4.68
C ASP A 31 13.56 5.67 4.63
N GLY A 32 12.46 6.26 5.11
CA GLY A 32 12.38 7.69 5.39
C GLY A 32 11.91 8.59 4.24
N CYS A 33 11.21 8.04 3.24
CA CYS A 33 10.61 8.82 2.14
C CYS A 33 9.08 8.97 2.26
N ALA A 34 8.52 8.77 3.45
CA ALA A 34 7.07 8.70 3.68
C ALA A 34 6.33 10.05 3.68
N ASN A 35 7.03 11.16 3.37
CA ASN A 35 6.48 12.50 3.58
C ASN A 35 5.67 13.03 2.38
N GLN A 36 5.76 12.39 1.20
CA GLN A 36 5.10 12.91 -0.01
C GLN A 36 4.29 11.88 -0.80
N SER A 37 4.86 10.72 -1.12
CA SER A 37 4.16 9.65 -1.85
C SER A 37 5.14 8.51 -2.09
N ILE A 38 4.66 7.27 -2.10
CA ILE A 38 5.49 6.10 -2.42
C ILE A 38 5.30 5.78 -3.90
N PRO A 39 6.28 6.07 -4.76
CA PRO A 39 6.19 5.76 -6.18
C PRO A 39 6.39 4.26 -6.41
N LEU A 40 5.48 3.67 -7.18
CA LEU A 40 5.51 2.28 -7.63
C LEU A 40 5.67 2.26 -9.16
N PRO A 41 6.90 2.48 -9.68
CA PRO A 41 7.16 2.62 -11.11
C PRO A 41 6.90 1.34 -11.92
N ASN A 42 6.75 0.20 -11.25
CA ASN A 42 6.47 -1.09 -11.90
C ASN A 42 5.00 -1.52 -11.80
N VAL A 43 4.14 -0.71 -11.17
CA VAL A 43 2.73 -1.06 -10.93
C VAL A 43 1.84 0.01 -11.56
N THR A 44 0.96 -0.41 -12.46
CA THR A 44 -0.08 0.45 -13.04
C THR A 44 -1.22 0.66 -12.04
N GLY A 45 -1.94 1.78 -12.11
CA GLY A 45 -3.00 2.08 -11.15
C GLY A 45 -4.15 1.06 -11.18
N HIS A 46 -4.50 0.50 -12.34
CA HIS A 46 -5.44 -0.63 -12.41
C HIS A 46 -5.01 -1.85 -11.57
N THR A 47 -3.71 -2.20 -11.60
CA THR A 47 -3.17 -3.28 -10.77
C THR A 47 -3.17 -2.87 -9.30
N LEU A 48 -2.75 -1.64 -9.01
CA LEU A 48 -2.68 -1.10 -7.66
C LEU A 48 -4.06 -1.06 -7.00
N SER A 49 -5.10 -0.68 -7.73
CA SER A 49 -6.49 -0.72 -7.26
C SER A 49 -6.91 -2.11 -6.79
N LYS A 50 -6.56 -3.16 -7.54
CA LYS A 50 -6.84 -4.56 -7.16
C LYS A 50 -6.05 -4.98 -5.93
N VAL A 51 -4.79 -4.56 -5.82
CA VAL A 51 -3.95 -4.82 -4.65
C VAL A 51 -4.51 -4.12 -3.41
N VAL A 52 -4.94 -2.87 -3.53
CA VAL A 52 -5.57 -2.12 -2.44
C VAL A 52 -6.88 -2.78 -2.01
N GLU A 53 -7.73 -3.19 -2.94
CA GLU A 53 -8.95 -3.94 -2.65
C GLU A 53 -8.64 -5.27 -1.95
N TYR A 54 -7.64 -6.00 -2.44
CA TYR A 54 -7.18 -7.24 -1.83
C TYR A 54 -6.67 -7.02 -0.41
N CYS A 55 -5.79 -6.04 -0.19
CA CYS A 55 -5.27 -5.71 1.13
C CYS A 55 -6.39 -5.26 2.07
N LYS A 56 -7.40 -4.50 1.61
CA LYS A 56 -8.58 -4.15 2.43
C LYS A 56 -9.44 -5.37 2.81
N LYS A 57 -9.57 -6.35 1.92
CA LYS A 57 -10.26 -7.61 2.22
C LYS A 57 -9.43 -8.48 3.16
N HIS A 58 -8.12 -8.52 2.98
CA HIS A 58 -7.22 -9.37 3.76
C HIS A 58 -6.83 -8.76 5.11
N THR A 59 -6.91 -7.43 5.31
CA THR A 59 -6.82 -6.84 6.66
C THR A 59 -7.97 -7.31 7.54
N SER A 60 -9.16 -7.58 6.97
CA SER A 60 -10.28 -8.19 7.70
C SER A 60 -10.12 -9.70 7.98
N CYS A 61 -9.16 -10.39 7.33
CA CYS A 61 -8.89 -11.82 7.50
C CYS A 61 -7.54 -12.11 8.22
N GLY A 62 -6.63 -11.14 8.22
CA GLY A 62 -5.27 -11.26 8.75
C GLY A 62 -5.06 -10.78 10.19
N GLN A 63 -6.07 -10.15 10.81
CA GLN A 63 -6.15 -10.04 12.29
C GLN A 63 -7.04 -11.15 12.86
N ALA A 64 -6.74 -12.39 12.47
CA ALA A 64 -6.99 -13.57 13.28
C ALA A 64 -5.63 -14.25 13.57
N GLN A 65 -4.66 -13.47 14.05
CA GLN A 65 -3.60 -14.03 14.89
C GLN A 65 -4.06 -13.88 16.33
N CYS A 66 -4.26 -15.03 16.94
CA CYS A 66 -4.68 -15.27 18.31
C CYS A 66 -3.94 -14.36 19.31
N THR A 67 -4.70 -13.71 20.18
CA THR A 67 -4.29 -13.40 21.56
C THR A 67 -5.41 -13.84 22.48
#